data_AF-X0VNP8-F1
#
_entry.id   AF-X0VNP8-F1
#
_cell.length_a   1.000
_cell.length_b   1.000
_cell.length_c   1.000
_cell.angle_alpha   90.00
_cell.angle_beta   90.00
_cell.angle_gamma   90.00
#
_symmetry.space_group_name_H-M   'P 1'
#
loop_
_entity.id
_entity.type
_entity.pdbx_description
1 polymer ?
#
loop_
_entity_poly.entity_id
_entity_poly.type
_entity_poly.pdbx_seq_one_letter_code
_entity_poly.pdbx_strand_id
1 'polypeptide(L)' 'KMGVAVRTGHHCTQPVMHHYHIEGTVRASLALYNNIQDIDTLVDGILKVKQITGQ' A
#
# COMPACT_ATOMS: atom_id res chain seq x y z
N LYS A 1 7.78 -10.66 7.34
CA LYS A 1 7.24 -10.43 5.97
C LYS A 1 5.88 -11.11 5.87
N MET A 2 4.83 -10.43 5.40
CA MET A 2 3.42 -10.90 5.45
C MET A 2 2.90 -11.45 4.11
N GLY A 3 3.78 -11.73 3.14
CA GLY A 3 3.38 -12.22 1.81
C GLY A 3 2.80 -11.16 0.85
N VAL A 4 2.63 -9.92 1.29
CA VAL A 4 2.05 -8.83 0.48
C VAL A 4 3.14 -8.02 -0.22
N ALA A 5 3.06 -7.88 -1.55
CA ALA A 5 3.93 -7.03 -2.35
C ALA A 5 3.25 -5.70 -2.69
N VAL A 6 3.86 -4.59 -2.27
CA VAL A 6 3.40 -3.22 -2.55
C VAL A 6 4.58 -2.33 -2.92
N ARG A 7 4.31 -1.17 -3.52
CA ARG A 7 5.32 -0.13 -3.76
C ARG A 7 5.12 1.02 -2.75
N THR A 8 6.21 1.58 -2.27
CA THR A 8 6.22 2.79 -1.45
C THR A 8 6.95 3.94 -2.17
N GLY A 9 6.62 5.18 -1.82
CA GLY A 9 7.29 6.40 -2.29
C GLY A 9 6.46 7.20 -3.29
N HIS A 10 7.15 7.94 -4.16
CA HIS A 10 6.52 8.91 -5.07
C HIS A 10 5.88 8.29 -6.33
N HIS A 11 6.14 7.01 -6.62
CA HIS A 11 5.63 6.31 -7.82
C HIS A 11 5.92 7.01 -9.17
N CYS A 12 7.05 7.73 -9.27
CA CYS A 12 7.40 8.58 -10.41
C CYS A 12 6.40 9.73 -10.67
N THR A 13 5.56 10.08 -9.69
CA THR A 13 4.56 11.15 -9.76
C THR A 13 4.80 12.20 -8.67
N GLN A 14 6.04 12.66 -8.52
CA GLN A 14 6.44 13.64 -7.50
C GLN A 14 5.59 14.93 -7.50
N PRO A 15 5.16 15.50 -8.65
CA PRO A 15 4.26 16.66 -8.64
C PRO A 15 2.92 16.41 -7.93
N VAL A 16 2.39 15.20 -8.01
CA VAL A 16 1.13 14.82 -7.33
C VAL A 16 1.33 14.80 -5.81
N MET A 17 2.45 14.27 -5.35
CA MET A 17 2.79 14.22 -3.93
C MET A 17 2.93 15.63 -3.35
N HIS A 18 3.56 16.55 -4.11
CA HIS A 18 3.67 17.96 -3.75
C HIS A 18 2.30 18.64 -3.65
N HIS A 19 1.39 18.37 -4.60
CA HIS A 19 0.03 18.93 -4.58
C HIS A 19 -0.75 18.52 -3.31
N TYR A 20 -0.61 17.26 -2.88
CA TYR A 20 -1.27 16.74 -1.68
C TYR A 20 -0.49 16.97 -0.38
N HIS A 21 0.67 17.63 -0.43
CA HIS A 21 1.53 17.89 0.73
C HIS A 21 1.92 16.61 1.50
N ILE A 22 2.20 15.52 0.78
CA ILE A 22 2.67 14.25 1.33
C ILE A 22 4.00 13.85 0.70
N GLU A 23 4.83 13.11 1.42
CA GLU A 23 6.12 12.63 0.88
C GLU A 23 5.98 11.41 -0.04
N GLY A 24 4.88 10.67 0.08
CA GLY A 24 4.65 9.50 -0.75
C GLY A 24 3.50 8.66 -0.24
N THR A 25 3.19 7.62 -1.00
CA THR A 25 2.10 6.70 -0.67
C THR A 25 2.58 5.25 -0.66
N VAL A 26 1.79 4.38 -0.04
CA VAL A 26 1.85 2.95 -0.26
C VAL A 26 0.79 2.61 -1.29
N ARG A 27 1.17 1.90 -2.37
CA ARG A 27 0.26 1.53 -3.45
C ARG A 27 0.26 0.02 -3.67
N ALA A 28 -0.90 -0.59 -3.45
CA ALA A 28 -1.23 -1.90 -4.00
C ALA A 28 -1.84 -1.70 -5.40
N SER A 29 -1.42 -2.50 -6.38
CA SER A 29 -1.90 -2.41 -7.77
C SER A 29 -2.35 -3.79 -8.20
N LEU A 30 -3.63 -3.92 -8.53
CA LEU A 30 -4.27 -5.18 -8.89
C LEU A 30 -4.21 -5.41 -10.41
N ALA A 31 -4.25 -6.68 -10.81
CA ALA A 31 -4.28 -7.15 -12.18
C ALA A 31 -5.27 -8.32 -12.32
N LEU A 32 -5.45 -8.80 -13.56
CA LEU A 32 -6.42 -9.86 -13.89
C LEU A 32 -6.21 -11.17 -13.10
N TYR A 33 -4.97 -11.45 -12.71
CA TYR A 33 -4.61 -12.69 -12.00
C TYR A 33 -4.77 -12.58 -10.47
N ASN A 34 -5.22 -11.44 -9.95
CA ASN A 34 -5.53 -11.32 -8.53
C ASN A 34 -6.88 -11.93 -8.19
N ASN A 35 -7.02 -12.40 -6.95
CA ASN A 35 -8.25 -12.96 -6.40
C ASN A 35 -8.64 -12.27 -5.08
N ILE A 36 -9.79 -12.67 -4.52
CA ILE A 36 -10.31 -12.09 -3.27
C ILE A 36 -9.37 -12.39 -2.08
N GLN A 37 -8.76 -13.58 -2.04
CA GLN A 37 -7.84 -13.96 -0.99
C GLN A 37 -6.58 -13.08 -0.96
N ASP A 38 -6.12 -12.57 -2.12
CA ASP A 38 -5.04 -11.58 -2.19
C ASP A 38 -5.43 -10.28 -1.49
N ILE A 39 -6.69 -9.85 -1.62
CA ILE A 39 -7.24 -8.66 -0.98
C ILE A 39 -7.37 -8.87 0.52
N ASP A 40 -7.88 -10.02 0.95
CA ASP A 40 -7.97 -10.37 2.37
C ASP A 40 -6.58 -10.32 3.03
N THR A 41 -5.57 -10.89 2.36
CA THR A 41 -4.18 -10.87 2.84
C THR A 41 -3.63 -9.43 2.91
N LEU A 42 -3.96 -8.58 1.94
CA LEU A 42 -3.59 -7.16 1.96
C LEU A 42 -4.23 -6.42 3.16
N VAL A 43 -5.52 -6.64 3.41
CA VAL A 43 -6.27 -5.99 4.51
C VAL A 43 -5.73 -6.43 5.87
N ASP A 44 -5.53 -7.73 6.08
CA ASP A 44 -4.94 -8.26 7.31
C ASP A 44 -3.54 -7.68 7.57
N GLY A 45 -2.75 -7.54 6.49
CA GLY A 45 -1.44 -6.89 6.54
C GLY A 45 -1.52 -5.44 7.00
N ILE A 46 -2.46 -4.66 6.45
CA ILE A 46 -2.65 -3.24 6.83
C ILE A 46 -3.09 -3.12 8.29
N LEU A 47 -4.05 -3.92 8.73
CA LEU A 47 -4.54 -3.91 10.11
C LEU A 47 -3.42 -4.23 11.10
N LYS A 48 -2.58 -5.21 10.77
CA LYS A 48 -1.42 -5.55 11.59
C LYS A 48 -0.38 -4.44 11.64
N VAL A 49 -0.10 -3.76 10.52
CA VAL A 49 0.81 -2.59 10.52
C VAL A 49 0.25 -1.49 11.41
N LYS A 50 -1.05 -1.17 11.29
CA LYS A 50 -1.72 -0.16 12.11
C LYS A 50 -1.53 -0.42 13.61
N GLN A 51 -1.69 -1.67 14.04
CA GLN A 51 -1.45 -2.08 15.44
C GLN A 51 0.01 -1.92 15.88
N ILE A 52 0.97 -2.20 15.01
CA ILE A 52 2.41 -2.11 15.33
C ILE A 52 2.88 -0.66 15.39
N THR A 53 2.42 0.19 14.47
CA THR A 53 2.87 1.58 14.35
C THR A 53 2.06 2.56 15.21
N GLY A 54 0.99 2.09 15.88
CA GLY A 54 0.14 2.92 16.74
C GLY A 54 -0.62 4.02 15.98
N GLN A 55 -0.93 3.77 14.70
CA GLN A 55 -1.77 4.67 13.87
C GLN A 55 -3.26 4.40 14.05
#